data_AF-P0C613-F1
#
_entry.id   AF-P0C613-F1
#
_cell.length_a   1.000
_cell.length_b   1.000
_cell.length_c   1.000
_cell.angle_alpha   90.00
_cell.angle_beta   90.00
_cell.angle_gamma   90.00
#
_symmetry.space_group_name_H-M   'P 1'
#
loop_
_entity.id
_entity.type
_entity.pdbx_description
1 polymer ?
#
loop_
_entity_poly.entity_id
_entity_poly.type
_entity_poly.pdbx_seq_one_letter_code
_entity_poly.pdbx_strand_id
1 'polypeptide(L)' 'TCSNKGQQCGDDSDCCWHLCCVNNKCAHLILLCNL' A
#
# COMPACT_ATOMS: atom_id res chain seq x y z
N THR A 1 0.89 -12.70 -5.85
CA THR A 1 1.68 -11.52 -6.25
C THR A 1 1.27 -10.37 -5.38
N CYS A 2 2.21 -9.57 -4.92
CA CYS A 2 1.94 -8.33 -4.21
C CYS A 2 2.40 -7.14 -5.08
N SER A 3 1.88 -5.96 -4.77
CA SER A 3 2.11 -4.67 -5.42
C SER A 3 3.19 -3.88 -4.67
N ASN A 4 4.18 -3.39 -5.39
CA ASN A 4 5.22 -2.50 -4.85
C ASN A 4 4.69 -1.08 -4.65
N LYS A 5 5.48 -0.24 -3.98
CA LYS A 5 5.17 1.17 -3.75
C LYS A 5 4.74 1.89 -5.04
N GLY A 6 3.62 2.60 -4.97
CA GLY A 6 3.04 3.37 -6.07
C GLY A 6 2.21 2.55 -7.06
N GLN A 7 2.24 1.21 -6.97
CA GLN A 7 1.37 0.35 -7.77
C GLN A 7 -0.04 0.31 -7.20
N GLN A 8 -0.98 -0.09 -8.04
CA GLN A 8 -2.39 -0.18 -7.68
C GLN A 8 -2.66 -1.35 -6.73
N CYS A 9 -3.59 -1.15 -5.81
CA CYS A 9 -4.08 -2.12 -4.84
C CYS A 9 -5.57 -1.89 -4.59
N GLY A 10 -6.28 -2.94 -4.17
CA GLY A 10 -7.64 -2.85 -3.64
C GLY A 10 -7.67 -2.85 -2.12
N ASP A 11 -6.72 -3.52 -1.47
CA ASP A 11 -6.60 -3.62 -0.01
C ASP A 11 -5.12 -3.71 0.44
N ASP A 12 -4.84 -3.51 1.73
CA ASP A 12 -3.50 -3.59 2.32
C ASP A 12 -2.81 -4.93 2.02
N SER A 13 -3.58 -6.01 1.97
CA SER A 13 -3.08 -7.36 1.65
C SER A 13 -2.53 -7.50 0.22
N ASP A 14 -2.87 -6.59 -0.68
CA ASP A 14 -2.31 -6.57 -2.04
C ASP A 14 -0.89 -6.00 -2.04
N CYS A 15 -0.47 -5.26 -1.02
CA CYS A 15 0.80 -4.55 -1.02
C CYS A 15 1.96 -5.41 -0.48
N CYS A 16 3.14 -5.26 -1.08
CA CYS A 16 4.35 -5.95 -0.63
C CYS A 16 4.94 -5.31 0.62
N TRP A 17 5.35 -6.10 1.62
CA TRP A 17 6.00 -5.60 2.85
C TRP A 17 5.15 -4.56 3.62
N HIS A 18 5.74 -3.78 4.53
CA HIS A 18 5.09 -2.74 5.38
C HIS A 18 4.46 -1.56 4.58
N LEU A 19 3.80 -1.87 3.48
CA LEU A 19 3.00 -0.99 2.66
C LEU A 19 1.52 -1.20 3.01
N CYS A 20 0.75 -0.13 2.93
CA CYS A 20 -0.71 -0.16 2.98
C CYS A 20 -1.28 0.35 1.66
N CYS A 21 -2.52 -0.01 1.39
CA CYS A 21 -3.27 0.49 0.27
C CYS A 21 -3.96 1.81 0.62
N VAL A 22 -3.37 2.93 0.18
CA VAL A 22 -3.92 4.27 0.40
C VAL A 22 -4.30 4.87 -0.95
N ASN A 23 -5.55 5.30 -1.08
CA ASN A 23 -6.09 5.86 -2.33
C ASN A 23 -5.86 4.92 -3.54
N ASN A 24 -6.12 3.62 -3.34
CA ASN A 24 -5.89 2.55 -4.32
C ASN A 24 -4.43 2.39 -4.77
N LYS A 25 -3.45 2.86 -3.98
CA LYS A 25 -2.02 2.68 -4.26
C LYS A 25 -1.25 2.23 -3.03
N CYS A 26 -0.27 1.36 -3.24
CA CYS A 26 0.59 0.90 -2.16
C CYS A 26 1.54 2.01 -1.70
N ALA A 27 1.51 2.35 -0.43
CA ALA A 27 2.31 3.39 0.20
C ALA A 27 2.86 2.93 1.55
N HIS A 28 3.99 3.49 1.99
CA HIS A 28 4.57 3.10 3.29
C HIS A 28 3.64 3.49 4.45
N LEU A 29 3.47 2.56 5.39
CA LEU A 29 2.69 2.72 6.63
C LEU A 29 3.00 4.06 7.34
N ILE A 30 4.28 4.43 7.39
CA ILE A 30 4.79 5.61 8.12
C ILE A 30 4.32 6.93 7.49
N LEU A 31 4.17 6.99 6.16
CA LEU A 31 3.87 8.25 5.49
C LEU A 31 2.37 8.50 5.34
N LEU A 32 1.57 7.45 5.11
CA LEU A 32 0.22 7.61 4.57
C LEU A 32 -0.85 6.71 5.21
N CYS A 33 -0.48 5.66 5.93
CA CYS A 33 -1.47 4.71 6.46
C CYS A 33 -2.01 5.08 7.86
N ASN A 34 -1.46 6.14 8.47
CA ASN A 34 -1.90 6.67 9.76
C ASN A 34 -2.60 8.03 9.64
N LEU A 35 -3.11 8.40 8.46
CA LEU A 35 -3.92 9.60 8.25
C LEU A 35 -5.24 9.22 7.57
#